data_AF-A0A7W7NAK7-F1
#
_entry.id   AF-A0A7W7NAK7-F1
#
_cell.length_a   1.000
_cell.length_b   1.000
_cell.length_c   1.000
_cell.angle_alpha   90.00
_cell.angle_beta   90.00
_cell.angle_gamma   90.00
#
_symmetry.space_group_name_H-M   'P 1'
#
loop_
_entity.id
_entity.type
_entity.pdbx_description
1 polymer ?
#
loop_
_entity_poly.entity_id
_entity_poly.type
_entity_poly.pdbx_seq_one_letter_code
_entity_poly.pdbx_strand_id
1 'polypeptide(L)'
;MGLIYRVSDKEILKVRHDIFKEVGIPSLLKNRFELSPFKTAWHGEYDRSTRGYIYNFCRLSSEKYLEQISVYILGKSKWIQIYLNVYELSPSLSSLSLLKDSEGLEFETVSKISTRMRLRIGDYKGPPLLYILFLQEHKLGKFYTRKGYLNEILKLRKLIQKDMENIDGFVKRWHEKFIPSKTDWEGNFRN
;
A
#
# COMPACT_ATOMS: atom_id res chain seq x y z
N MET A 1 32.41 1.38 -26.15
CA MET A 1 31.07 1.11 -25.57
C MET A 1 30.99 1.82 -24.23
N GLY A 2 30.07 2.79 -24.08
CA GLY A 2 29.91 3.50 -22.80
C GLY A 2 29.36 2.57 -21.72
N LEU A 3 29.97 2.59 -20.53
CA LEU A 3 29.48 1.87 -19.36
C LEU A 3 28.08 2.37 -18.99
N ILE A 4 27.07 1.50 -19.12
CA ILE A 4 25.72 1.78 -18.63
C ILE A 4 25.77 1.86 -17.11
N TYR A 5 25.24 2.94 -16.53
CA TYR A 5 25.12 3.06 -15.09
C TYR A 5 24.17 2.00 -14.55
N ARG A 6 24.67 1.17 -13.62
CA ARG A 6 23.91 0.10 -12.97
C ARG A 6 23.98 0.29 -11.46
N VAL A 7 22.87 -0.04 -10.81
CA VAL A 7 22.70 0.01 -9.36
C VAL A 7 22.32 -1.40 -8.93
N SER A 8 22.82 -1.84 -7.78
CA SER A 8 22.51 -3.18 -7.29
C SER A 8 21.04 -3.32 -6.87
N ASP A 9 20.48 -4.52 -6.94
CA ASP A 9 19.09 -4.77 -6.51
C ASP A 9 18.88 -4.44 -5.02
N LYS A 10 19.92 -4.62 -4.19
CA LYS A 10 19.92 -4.26 -2.77
C LYS A 10 19.76 -2.74 -2.57
N GLU A 11 20.49 -1.94 -3.36
CA GLU A 11 20.37 -0.49 -3.33
C GLU A 11 19.01 -0.03 -3.88
N ILE A 12 18.50 -0.66 -4.94
CA ILE A 12 17.15 -0.38 -5.49
C ILE A 12 16.07 -0.69 -4.44
N LEU A 13 16.20 -1.80 -3.71
CA LEU A 13 15.31 -2.14 -2.60
C LEU A 13 15.37 -1.08 -1.50
N LYS A 14 16.59 -0.73 -1.05
CA LYS A 14 16.81 0.28 -0.02
C LYS A 14 16.20 1.64 -0.42
N VAL A 15 16.45 2.10 -1.64
CA VAL A 15 15.92 3.39 -2.10
C VAL A 15 14.40 3.42 -2.16
N ARG A 16 13.75 2.34 -2.60
CA ARG A 16 12.27 2.26 -2.56
C ARG A 16 11.73 2.30 -1.14
N HIS A 17 12.39 1.60 -0.23
CA HIS A 17 12.07 1.60 1.19
C HIS A 17 12.22 2.98 1.81
N ASP A 18 13.35 3.64 1.57
CA ASP A 18 13.67 4.99 2.05
C ASP A 18 12.66 6.02 1.51
N ILE A 19 12.34 5.97 0.21
CA ILE A 19 11.30 6.83 -0.39
C ILE A 19 9.96 6.66 0.35
N PHE A 20 9.52 5.42 0.56
CA PHE A 20 8.23 5.20 1.22
C PHE A 20 8.25 5.67 2.67
N LYS A 21 9.34 5.46 3.41
CA LYS A 21 9.51 5.99 4.78
C LYS A 21 9.49 7.52 4.83
N GLU A 22 10.17 8.18 3.89
CA GLU A 22 10.33 9.63 3.88
C GLU A 22 9.06 10.38 3.48
N VAL A 23 8.31 9.87 2.49
CA VAL A 23 7.14 10.59 1.96
C VAL A 23 5.84 9.81 2.01
N GLY A 24 5.88 8.48 1.97
CA GLY A 24 4.68 7.64 2.01
C GLY A 24 4.05 7.63 3.40
N ILE A 25 4.83 7.25 4.41
CA ILE A 25 4.36 7.16 5.81
C ILE A 25 3.81 8.52 6.29
N PRO A 26 4.54 9.65 6.20
CA PRO A 26 4.02 10.91 6.71
C PRO A 26 2.74 11.38 6.00
N SER A 27 2.60 11.07 4.71
CA SER A 27 1.39 11.42 3.94
C SER A 27 0.17 10.61 4.39
N LEU A 28 0.35 9.31 4.69
CA LEU A 28 -0.70 8.48 5.27
C LEU A 28 -1.10 8.96 6.66
N LEU A 29 -0.12 9.26 7.53
CA LEU A 29 -0.39 9.79 8.87
C LEU A 29 -1.19 11.11 8.84
N LYS A 30 -0.86 12.01 7.91
CA LYS A 30 -1.64 13.26 7.69
C LYS A 30 -3.09 12.98 7.28
N ASN A 31 -3.34 11.88 6.57
CA ASN A 31 -4.66 11.40 6.21
C ASN A 31 -5.32 10.52 7.30
N ARG A 32 -4.83 10.61 8.55
CA ARG A 32 -5.37 9.91 9.74
C ARG A 32 -5.26 8.38 9.67
N PHE A 33 -4.43 7.85 8.78
CA PHE A 33 -4.01 6.47 8.92
C PHE A 33 -3.02 6.37 10.07
N GLU A 34 -3.10 5.29 10.82
CA GLU A 34 -2.15 4.94 11.87
C GLU A 34 -1.46 3.63 11.50
N LEU A 35 -0.32 3.35 12.13
CA LEU A 35 0.26 2.02 12.06
C LEU A 35 -0.78 1.02 12.56
N SER A 36 -0.91 -0.09 11.84
CA SER A 36 -1.92 -1.09 12.15
C SER A 36 -1.78 -1.60 13.59
N PRO A 37 -2.85 -1.62 14.39
CA PRO A 37 -2.77 -1.95 15.81
C PRO A 37 -2.56 -3.45 16.09
N PHE A 38 -2.88 -4.33 15.13
CA PHE A 38 -2.87 -5.79 15.32
C PHE A 38 -1.51 -6.37 15.73
N LYS A 39 -1.52 -7.45 16.51
CA LYS A 39 -0.31 -8.18 16.95
C LYS A 39 0.55 -8.67 15.79
N THR A 40 -0.10 -9.08 14.71
CA THR A 40 0.52 -9.68 13.53
C THR A 40 0.82 -8.68 12.42
N ALA A 41 0.67 -7.37 12.69
CA ALA A 41 0.98 -6.32 11.74
C ALA A 41 2.49 -6.10 11.55
N TRP A 42 2.87 -5.69 10.35
CA TRP A 42 4.23 -5.31 10.01
C TRP A 42 4.37 -3.79 9.91
N HIS A 43 5.49 -3.26 10.40
CA HIS A 43 5.77 -1.83 10.49
C HIS A 43 7.10 -1.45 9.84
N GLY A 44 7.54 -2.24 8.86
CA GLY A 44 8.76 -2.02 8.11
C GLY A 44 9.95 -2.84 8.58
N GLU A 45 9.73 -3.87 9.38
CA GLU A 45 10.74 -4.88 9.68
C GLU A 45 11.15 -5.60 8.38
N TYR A 46 12.43 -5.97 8.30
CA TYR A 46 12.91 -6.73 7.16
C TYR A 46 12.50 -8.20 7.29
N ASP A 47 11.63 -8.65 6.40
CA ASP A 47 11.23 -10.04 6.31
C ASP A 47 12.24 -10.82 5.46
N ARG A 48 12.90 -11.81 6.09
CA ARG A 48 13.89 -12.67 5.42
C ARG A 48 13.26 -13.61 4.39
N SER A 49 11.99 -13.98 4.56
CA SER A 49 11.30 -14.92 3.68
C SER A 49 10.96 -14.27 2.34
N THR A 50 10.36 -13.08 2.35
CA THR A 50 10.05 -12.30 1.15
C THR A 50 11.22 -11.42 0.68
N ARG A 51 12.27 -11.29 1.50
CA ARG A 51 13.45 -10.43 1.28
C ARG A 51 13.04 -8.99 1.01
N GLY A 52 12.25 -8.41 1.89
CA GLY A 52 11.63 -7.11 1.68
C GLY A 52 11.09 -6.48 2.95
N TYR A 53 10.32 -5.42 2.76
CA TYR A 53 9.67 -4.67 3.83
C TYR A 53 8.17 -4.65 3.61
N ILE A 54 7.43 -4.82 4.70
CA ILE A 54 5.97 -4.77 4.71
C ILE A 54 5.53 -3.71 5.70
N TYR A 55 4.52 -2.92 5.32
CA TYR A 55 3.87 -1.96 6.21
C TYR A 55 2.36 -2.16 6.16
N ASN A 56 1.74 -2.22 7.33
CA ASN A 56 0.30 -2.23 7.49
C ASN A 56 -0.16 -0.95 8.20
N PHE A 57 -1.15 -0.28 7.63
CA PHE A 57 -1.81 0.89 8.19
C PHE A 57 -3.31 0.65 8.28
N CYS A 58 -3.93 1.25 9.29
CA CYS A 58 -5.38 1.22 9.48
C CYS A 58 -5.92 2.63 9.68
N ARG A 59 -7.16 2.85 9.25
CA ARG A 59 -7.96 4.02 9.58
C ARG A 59 -9.38 3.58 9.88
N LEU A 60 -9.96 4.11 10.95
CA LEU A 60 -11.40 4.01 11.16
C LEU A 60 -12.09 5.20 10.49
N SER A 61 -13.01 4.88 9.60
CA SER A 61 -13.81 5.86 8.87
C SER A 61 -15.27 5.73 9.26
N SER A 62 -15.89 6.85 9.61
CA SER A 62 -17.30 6.94 10.02
C SER A 62 -17.70 5.95 11.13
N GLU A 63 -16.75 5.57 12.01
CA GLU A 63 -16.90 4.60 13.12
C GLU A 63 -17.37 3.19 12.72
N LYS A 64 -17.47 2.95 11.41
CA LYS A 64 -18.09 1.77 10.80
C LYS A 64 -17.13 1.02 9.90
N TYR A 65 -16.27 1.74 9.18
CA TYR A 65 -15.38 1.14 8.20
C TYR A 65 -13.95 1.07 8.71
N LEU A 66 -13.36 -0.11 8.62
CA LEU A 66 -11.93 -0.33 8.80
C LEU A 66 -11.27 -0.31 7.43
N GLU A 67 -10.58 0.77 7.14
CA GLU A 67 -9.79 0.92 5.92
C GLU A 67 -8.36 0.48 6.20
N GLN A 68 -7.90 -0.52 5.45
CA GLN A 68 -6.57 -1.11 5.61
C GLN A 68 -5.70 -0.83 4.39
N ILE A 69 -4.47 -0.41 4.63
CA ILE A 69 -3.44 -0.26 3.60
C ILE A 69 -2.28 -1.20 3.91
N SER A 70 -1.99 -2.08 2.96
CA SER A 70 -0.81 -2.96 3.01
C SER A 70 0.18 -2.57 1.92
N VAL A 71 1.41 -2.30 2.31
CA VAL A 71 2.50 -1.90 1.41
C VAL A 71 3.58 -2.96 1.40
N TYR A 72 3.89 -3.48 0.21
CA TYR A 72 4.92 -4.50 0.02
C TYR A 72 6.06 -3.93 -0.84
N ILE A 73 7.27 -3.90 -0.28
CA ILE A 73 8.49 -3.48 -0.95
C ILE A 73 9.46 -4.67 -0.96
N LEU A 74 9.30 -5.52 -1.98
CA LEU A 74 10.01 -6.80 -2.06
C LEU A 74 11.29 -6.70 -2.89
N GLY A 75 12.35 -7.42 -2.49
CA GLY A 75 13.64 -7.41 -3.17
C GLY A 75 13.61 -7.97 -4.58
N LYS A 76 12.81 -9.02 -4.83
CA LYS A 76 12.63 -9.61 -6.17
C LYS A 76 11.68 -8.84 -7.08
N SER A 77 11.00 -7.82 -6.54
CA SER A 77 10.06 -6.97 -7.25
C SER A 77 10.72 -5.64 -7.57
N LYS A 78 10.35 -4.98 -8.67
CA LYS A 78 10.72 -3.58 -8.94
C LYS A 78 9.71 -2.57 -8.40
N TRP A 79 8.56 -3.04 -7.97
CA TRP A 79 7.43 -2.23 -7.52
C TRP A 79 7.44 -2.02 -6.01
N ILE A 80 6.93 -0.88 -5.58
CA ILE A 80 6.26 -0.69 -4.29
C ILE A 80 4.79 -1.05 -4.56
N GLN A 81 4.29 -2.10 -3.94
CA GLN A 81 2.90 -2.52 -4.13
C GLN A 81 2.06 -2.01 -2.98
N ILE A 82 1.11 -1.13 -3.25
CA ILE A 82 0.20 -0.57 -2.24
C ILE A 82 -1.17 -1.14 -2.52
N TYR A 83 -1.75 -1.78 -1.52
CA TYR A 83 -3.08 -2.36 -1.57
C TYR A 83 -3.98 -1.66 -0.56
N LEU A 84 -5.21 -1.40 -0.97
CA LEU A 84 -6.29 -0.92 -0.13
C LEU A 84 -7.34 -2.02 0.00
N ASN A 85 -7.84 -2.22 1.20
CA ASN A 85 -9.07 -2.97 1.43
C ASN A 85 -9.93 -2.27 2.48
N VAL A 86 -11.25 -2.47 2.41
CA VAL A 86 -12.20 -1.85 3.33
C VAL A 86 -13.16 -2.90 3.87
N TYR A 87 -13.31 -2.91 5.19
CA TYR A 87 -14.22 -3.80 5.90
C TYR A 87 -15.26 -2.99 6.65
N GLU A 88 -16.46 -3.54 6.78
CA GLU A 88 -17.51 -3.01 7.64
C GLU A 88 -17.46 -3.74 8.99
N LEU A 89 -17.12 -3.03 10.06
CA LEU A 89 -17.05 -3.62 11.39
C LEU A 89 -18.43 -3.67 12.04
N SER A 90 -18.79 -4.84 12.57
CA SER A 90 -20.01 -5.08 13.31
C SER A 90 -19.71 -5.97 14.54
N PRO A 91 -19.77 -5.45 15.78
CA PRO A 91 -20.23 -4.09 16.14
C PRO A 91 -19.25 -2.98 15.74
N SER A 92 -19.74 -1.73 15.73
CA SER A 92 -18.92 -0.55 15.44
C SER A 92 -17.78 -0.40 16.44
N LEU A 93 -16.66 0.16 15.98
CA LEU A 93 -15.44 0.28 16.77
C LEU A 93 -15.15 1.76 17.04
N SER A 94 -15.03 2.12 18.31
CA SER A 94 -14.77 3.52 18.72
C SER A 94 -13.31 3.93 18.57
N SER A 95 -12.37 2.99 18.60
CA SER A 95 -10.93 3.26 18.49
C SER A 95 -10.14 2.06 17.97
N LEU A 96 -9.13 2.33 17.14
CA LEU A 96 -8.17 1.32 16.67
C LEU A 96 -7.39 0.67 17.81
N SER A 97 -7.22 1.37 18.95
CA SER A 97 -6.48 0.84 20.09
C SER A 97 -7.07 -0.43 20.68
N LEU A 98 -8.37 -0.69 20.46
CA LEU A 98 -9.06 -1.88 20.92
C LEU A 98 -8.67 -3.15 20.14
N LEU A 99 -8.08 -2.99 18.94
CA LEU A 99 -7.63 -4.09 18.09
C LEU A 99 -6.20 -4.55 18.41
N LYS A 100 -5.55 -3.94 19.41
CA LYS A 100 -4.15 -4.24 19.78
C LYS A 100 -3.93 -5.69 20.18
N ASP A 101 -4.95 -6.32 20.75
CA ASP A 101 -4.88 -7.70 21.19
C ASP A 101 -5.38 -8.71 20.17
N SER A 102 -5.98 -8.24 19.08
CA SER A 102 -6.57 -9.05 18.02
C SER A 102 -5.55 -9.48 16.98
N GLU A 103 -5.83 -10.60 16.34
CA GLU A 103 -5.06 -11.10 15.21
C GLU A 103 -5.48 -10.40 13.90
N GLY A 104 -4.52 -9.84 13.17
CA GLY A 104 -4.76 -9.16 11.90
C GLY A 104 -4.79 -10.11 10.71
N LEU A 105 -4.21 -11.31 10.85
CA LEU A 105 -4.08 -12.31 9.78
C LEU A 105 -5.42 -12.70 9.16
N GLU A 106 -6.49 -12.71 9.94
CA GLU A 106 -7.81 -13.07 9.46
C GLU A 106 -8.29 -12.14 8.34
N PHE A 107 -7.96 -10.84 8.40
CA PHE A 107 -8.28 -9.87 7.36
C PHE A 107 -7.50 -10.13 6.06
N GLU A 108 -6.34 -10.78 6.12
CA GLU A 108 -5.50 -11.09 4.96
C GLU A 108 -5.85 -12.43 4.28
N THR A 109 -6.86 -13.17 4.76
CA THR A 109 -7.32 -14.43 4.16
C THR A 109 -7.85 -14.23 2.73
N VAL A 110 -7.70 -15.28 1.89
CA VAL A 110 -8.05 -15.25 0.46
C VAL A 110 -9.50 -14.79 0.21
N SER A 111 -10.44 -15.24 1.04
CA SER A 111 -11.85 -14.84 0.96
C SER A 111 -12.07 -13.35 1.22
N LYS A 112 -11.28 -12.76 2.12
CA LYS A 112 -11.40 -11.37 2.59
C LYS A 112 -10.57 -10.37 1.77
N ILE A 113 -9.53 -10.84 1.08
CA ILE A 113 -8.77 -10.03 0.11
C ILE A 113 -9.39 -10.02 -1.29
N SER A 114 -10.56 -10.65 -1.49
CA SER A 114 -11.28 -10.65 -2.77
C SER A 114 -11.63 -9.24 -3.26
N THR A 115 -11.88 -8.33 -2.33
CA THR A 115 -12.14 -6.90 -2.59
C THR A 115 -10.88 -6.03 -2.53
N ARG A 116 -9.70 -6.62 -2.31
CA ARG A 116 -8.45 -5.87 -2.20
C ARG A 116 -8.09 -5.22 -3.53
N MET A 117 -7.82 -3.93 -3.49
CA MET A 117 -7.50 -3.13 -4.67
C MET A 117 -6.05 -2.66 -4.62
N ARG A 118 -5.25 -3.05 -5.62
CA ARG A 118 -3.92 -2.46 -5.81
C ARG A 118 -4.07 -1.05 -6.37
N LEU A 119 -3.47 -0.06 -5.73
CA LEU A 119 -3.53 1.33 -6.20
C LEU A 119 -2.94 1.44 -7.60
N ARG A 120 -3.53 2.31 -8.43
CA ARG A 120 -3.26 2.58 -9.86
C ARG A 120 -3.58 1.44 -10.83
N ILE A 121 -3.53 0.20 -10.38
CA ILE A 121 -3.77 -0.99 -11.21
C ILE A 121 -5.22 -1.44 -11.11
N GLY A 122 -5.71 -1.60 -9.88
CA GLY A 122 -7.05 -2.13 -9.59
C GLY A 122 -8.17 -1.10 -9.66
N ASP A 123 -7.84 0.19 -9.61
CA ASP A 123 -8.77 1.33 -9.63
C ASP A 123 -8.93 1.98 -11.02
N TYR A 124 -8.29 1.43 -12.04
CA TYR A 124 -8.34 1.99 -13.39
C TYR A 124 -9.72 1.78 -14.06
N LYS A 125 -10.33 2.87 -14.52
CA LYS A 125 -11.60 2.91 -15.26
C LYS A 125 -11.39 3.57 -16.63
N GLY A 126 -10.74 2.87 -17.56
CA GLY A 126 -10.54 3.36 -18.92
C GLY A 126 -10.26 2.25 -19.93
N PRO A 127 -10.07 2.58 -21.22
CA PRO A 127 -9.70 1.60 -22.23
C PRO A 127 -8.36 0.90 -21.89
N PRO A 128 -8.24 -0.43 -22.09
CA PRO A 128 -7.02 -1.18 -21.76
C PRO A 128 -5.74 -0.66 -22.45
N LEU A 129 -5.87 -0.05 -23.63
CA LEU A 129 -4.71 0.47 -24.37
C LEU A 129 -4.10 1.72 -23.72
N LEU A 130 -4.93 2.63 -23.21
CA LEU A 130 -4.44 3.84 -22.51
C LEU A 130 -3.78 3.49 -21.18
N TYR A 131 -4.26 2.43 -20.52
CA TYR A 131 -3.66 1.87 -19.32
C TYR A 131 -2.21 1.43 -19.54
N ILE A 132 -1.98 0.65 -20.60
CA ILE A 132 -0.65 0.08 -20.90
C ILE A 132 0.37 1.19 -21.22
N LEU A 133 -0.09 2.27 -21.88
CA LEU A 133 0.81 3.30 -22.42
C LEU A 133 1.13 4.42 -21.43
N PHE A 134 0.23 4.76 -20.52
CA PHE A 134 0.36 6.00 -19.73
C PHE A 134 0.28 5.80 -18.21
N LEU A 135 0.09 4.57 -17.72
CA LEU A 135 0.01 4.36 -16.28
C LEU A 135 1.37 4.58 -15.62
N GLN A 136 1.42 5.57 -14.73
CA GLN A 136 2.52 5.73 -13.81
C GLN A 136 2.43 4.64 -12.73
N GLU A 137 3.42 3.77 -12.68
CA GLU A 137 3.51 2.73 -11.65
C GLU A 137 4.45 3.16 -10.53
N HIS A 138 4.21 2.66 -9.31
CA HIS A 138 5.10 2.83 -8.17
C HIS A 138 6.40 2.00 -8.30
N LYS A 139 7.19 2.25 -9.34
CA LYS A 139 8.50 1.62 -9.57
C LYS A 139 9.52 2.65 -10.06
N LEU A 140 10.79 2.33 -9.89
CA LEU A 140 11.84 3.05 -10.61
C LEU A 140 11.81 2.63 -12.09
N GLY A 141 11.79 3.62 -12.99
CA GLY A 141 11.88 3.38 -14.42
C GLY A 141 13.27 2.93 -14.87
N LYS A 142 13.47 2.83 -16.19
CA LYS A 142 14.78 2.51 -16.77
C LYS A 142 15.68 3.74 -16.70
N PHE A 143 16.96 3.52 -16.37
CA PHE A 143 17.99 4.56 -16.35
C PHE A 143 19.31 4.00 -16.89
N TYR A 144 20.09 4.86 -17.53
CA TYR A 144 21.40 4.50 -18.12
C TYR A 144 22.55 5.39 -17.62
N THR A 145 22.22 6.47 -16.92
CA THR A 145 23.18 7.43 -16.34
C THR A 145 22.83 7.70 -14.88
N ARG A 146 23.80 8.15 -14.09
CA ARG A 146 23.57 8.55 -12.69
C ARG A 146 22.50 9.65 -12.57
N LYS A 147 22.52 10.64 -13.47
CA LYS A 147 21.49 11.69 -13.53
C LYS A 147 20.10 11.11 -13.82
N GLY A 148 20.02 10.16 -14.75
CA GLY A 148 18.78 9.45 -15.05
C GLY A 148 18.24 8.69 -13.84
N TYR A 149 19.11 7.99 -13.11
CA TYR A 149 18.75 7.29 -11.88
C TYR A 149 18.17 8.22 -10.81
N LEU A 150 18.84 9.35 -10.55
CA LEU A 150 18.35 10.36 -9.59
C LEU A 150 17.01 10.97 -10.01
N ASN A 151 16.80 11.19 -11.31
CA ASN A 151 15.53 11.66 -11.83
C ASN A 151 14.40 10.65 -11.60
N GLU A 152 14.65 9.36 -11.81
CA GLU A 152 13.67 8.30 -11.55
C GLU A 152 13.33 8.20 -10.05
N ILE A 153 14.31 8.39 -9.16
CA ILE A 153 14.08 8.49 -7.71
C ILE A 153 13.13 9.64 -7.38
N LEU A 154 13.40 10.83 -7.93
CA LEU A 154 12.56 12.01 -7.68
C LEU A 154 11.14 11.83 -8.23
N LYS A 155 10.98 11.22 -9.40
CA LYS A 155 9.66 10.89 -9.97
C LYS A 155 8.90 9.94 -9.07
N LEU A 156 9.51 8.84 -8.64
CA LEU A 156 8.88 7.86 -7.76
C LEU A 156 8.50 8.51 -6.42
N ARG A 157 9.38 9.33 -5.84
CA ARG A 157 9.10 10.09 -4.62
C ARG A 157 7.86 10.96 -4.75
N LYS A 158 7.80 11.81 -5.80
CA LYS A 158 6.64 12.68 -6.06
C LYS A 158 5.36 11.88 -6.29
N LEU A 159 5.45 10.74 -6.97
CA LEU A 159 4.30 9.87 -7.24
C LEU A 159 3.73 9.27 -5.95
N ILE A 160 4.58 8.67 -5.12
CA ILE A 160 4.19 8.09 -3.84
C ILE A 160 3.57 9.17 -2.95
N GLN A 161 4.23 10.31 -2.82
CA GLN A 161 3.72 11.42 -2.01
C GLN A 161 2.32 11.84 -2.49
N LYS A 162 2.17 12.16 -3.77
CA LYS A 162 0.88 12.58 -4.36
C LYS A 162 -0.24 11.57 -4.11
N ASP A 163 0.05 10.28 -4.27
CA ASP A 163 -0.98 9.24 -4.12
C ASP A 163 -1.37 9.00 -2.67
N MET A 164 -0.41 9.02 -1.75
CA MET A 164 -0.68 8.87 -0.32
C MET A 164 -1.36 10.11 0.25
N GLU A 165 -1.06 11.30 -0.26
CA GLU A 165 -1.78 12.54 0.05
C GLU A 165 -3.23 12.49 -0.47
N ASN A 166 -3.48 11.84 -1.62
CA ASN A 166 -4.79 11.69 -2.23
C ASN A 166 -5.44 10.32 -1.96
N ILE A 167 -5.16 9.70 -0.81
CA ILE A 167 -5.61 8.33 -0.52
C ILE A 167 -7.14 8.20 -0.48
N ASP A 168 -7.84 9.24 -0.02
CA ASP A 168 -9.32 9.28 0.02
C ASP A 168 -9.94 9.14 -1.37
N GLY A 169 -9.27 9.65 -2.40
CA GLY A 169 -9.69 9.45 -3.79
C GLY A 169 -9.66 7.97 -4.19
N PHE A 170 -8.68 7.20 -3.71
CA PHE A 170 -8.62 5.75 -3.93
C PHE A 170 -9.69 5.02 -3.12
N VAL A 171 -9.95 5.43 -1.88
CA VAL A 171 -11.04 4.87 -1.04
C VAL A 171 -12.40 5.07 -1.71
N LYS A 172 -12.68 6.26 -2.23
CA LYS A 172 -13.91 6.51 -2.99
C LYS A 172 -14.03 5.56 -4.19
N ARG A 173 -12.97 5.43 -5.00
CA ARG A 173 -12.95 4.51 -6.16
C ARG A 173 -13.12 3.05 -5.77
N TRP A 174 -12.63 2.66 -4.59
CA TRP A 174 -12.84 1.34 -4.03
C TRP A 174 -14.32 1.09 -3.78
N HIS A 175 -15.03 2.02 -3.13
CA HIS A 175 -16.47 1.90 -2.87
C HIS A 175 -17.34 1.93 -4.13
N GLU A 176 -16.87 2.56 -5.21
CA GLU A 176 -17.54 2.50 -6.50
C GLU A 176 -17.44 1.12 -7.19
N LYS A 177 -16.56 0.23 -6.71
CA LYS A 177 -16.29 -1.08 -7.33
C LYS A 177 -16.66 -2.25 -6.43
N PHE A 178 -16.55 -2.09 -5.12
CA PHE A 178 -16.69 -3.16 -4.15
C PHE A 178 -17.64 -2.78 -3.03
N ILE A 179 -18.23 -3.81 -2.44
CA ILE A 179 -19.03 -3.72 -1.20
C ILE A 179 -18.13 -4.21 -0.06
N PRO A 180 -17.99 -3.45 1.05
CA PRO A 180 -17.26 -3.89 2.24
C PRO A 180 -17.76 -5.23 2.75
N SER A 181 -16.83 -6.15 2.99
CA SER A 181 -17.15 -7.36 3.73
C SER A 181 -17.46 -6.99 5.18
N LYS A 182 -18.57 -7.49 5.71
CA LYS A 182 -18.96 -7.29 7.10
C LYS A 182 -18.23 -8.28 8.00
N THR A 183 -17.47 -7.77 8.96
CA THR A 183 -16.67 -8.59 9.88
C THR A 183 -16.81 -8.11 11.32
N ASP A 184 -16.47 -8.95 12.28
CA ASP A 184 -16.16 -8.48 13.63
C ASP A 184 -14.71 -8.01 13.76
N TRP A 185 -14.30 -7.69 14.98
CA TRP A 185 -13.00 -7.14 15.32
C TRP A 185 -11.86 -8.14 15.15
N GLU A 186 -12.17 -9.44 15.16
CA GLU A 186 -11.23 -10.53 14.86
C GLU A 186 -11.19 -10.86 13.37
N GLY A 187 -12.01 -10.19 12.56
CA GLY A 187 -12.08 -10.40 11.13
C GLY A 187 -12.96 -11.58 10.72
N ASN A 188 -13.74 -12.18 11.62
CA ASN A 188 -14.69 -13.23 11.25
C ASN A 188 -15.87 -12.63 10.49
N PHE A 189 -16.35 -13.31 9.44
CA PHE A 189 -17.51 -12.85 8.68
C PHE A 189 -18.75 -12.79 9.57
N ARG A 190 -19.55 -11.74 9.39
CA ARG A 190 -20.87 -11.66 10.00
C ARG A 190 -21.95 -11.58 8.92
N ASN A 191 -23.03 -12.31 9.16
CA ASN A 191 -24.27 -12.19 8.39
C ASN A 191 -24.97 -10.84 8.70
#